data_AF-A0AAU9XZZ7-F1
#
_entry.id   AF-A0AAU9XZZ7-F1
#
_cell.length_a   1.000
_cell.length_b   1.000
_cell.length_c   1.000
_cell.angle_alpha   90.00
_cell.angle_beta   90.00
_cell.angle_gamma   90.00
#
_symmetry.space_group_name_H-M   'P 1'
#
loop_
_entity.id
_entity.type
_entity.pdbx_description
1 polymer ?
#
loop_
_entity_poly.entity_id
_entity_poly.type
_entity_poly.pdbx_seq_one_letter_code
_entity_poly.pdbx_strand_id
1 'polypeptide(L)'
;MYLKFGQVCIWPSKEVVQATMPADFKEKFPITRVIIDCTEVRCEMPSSLLLNSELFSSYKNHVTLKGLVGISPSGAITFISQLYTGSISDREIVIRSGFLSQKLENGDTVMADKGFQIADILPLGVKLNIPPFLGANTQMSAEDVVQT
;
A
#
# COMPACT_ATOMS: atom_id res chain seq x y z
N MET A 1 7.16 8.32 13.07
CA MET A 1 6.18 8.66 12.02
C MET A 1 4.76 8.28 12.47
N TYR A 2 4.46 6.99 12.67
CA TYR A 2 3.18 6.51 13.23
C TYR A 2 2.69 7.28 14.47
N LEU A 3 3.53 7.45 15.51
CA LEU A 3 3.13 8.14 16.75
C LEU A 3 2.74 9.62 16.57
N LYS A 4 3.19 10.27 15.50
CA LYS A 4 2.84 11.68 15.22
C LYS A 4 1.57 11.76 14.38
N PHE A 5 1.50 10.96 13.32
CA PHE A 5 0.36 10.96 12.40
C PHE A 5 -0.85 10.22 12.96
N GLY A 6 -0.69 9.22 13.82
CA GLY A 6 -1.78 8.50 14.47
C GLY A 6 -2.55 9.31 15.52
N GLN A 7 -2.06 10.51 15.88
CA GLN A 7 -2.77 11.45 16.76
C GLN A 7 -3.74 12.36 15.98
N VAL A 8 -3.70 12.34 14.65
CA VAL A 8 -4.50 13.20 13.78
C VAL A 8 -5.27 12.32 12.80
N CYS A 9 -6.55 12.63 12.60
CA CYS A 9 -7.31 11.98 11.54
C CYS A 9 -6.82 12.50 10.18
N ILE A 10 -5.86 11.80 9.57
CA ILE A 10 -5.26 12.16 8.28
C ILE A 10 -5.94 11.47 7.09
N TRP A 11 -7.03 10.76 7.31
CA TRP A 11 -7.82 10.12 6.25
C TRP A 11 -8.82 11.12 5.65
N PRO A 12 -8.56 11.72 4.46
CA PRO A 12 -9.42 12.73 3.88
C PRO A 12 -10.75 12.13 3.43
N SER A 13 -11.81 12.92 3.30
CA SER A 13 -13.06 12.46 2.68
C SER A 13 -12.88 12.19 1.18
N LYS A 14 -13.84 11.48 0.57
CA LYS A 14 -13.81 11.17 -0.87
C LYS A 14 -13.85 12.44 -1.70
N GLU A 15 -14.63 13.42 -1.28
CA GLU A 15 -14.78 14.72 -1.95
C GLU A 15 -13.45 15.49 -1.96
N VAL A 16 -12.71 15.47 -0.85
CA VAL A 16 -11.39 16.13 -0.75
C VAL A 16 -10.38 15.44 -1.67
N VAL A 17 -10.37 14.10 -1.71
CA VAL A 17 -9.50 13.37 -2.65
C VAL A 17 -9.83 13.72 -4.09
N GLN A 18 -11.11 13.73 -4.45
CA GLN A 18 -11.55 14.09 -5.79
C GLN A 18 -11.24 15.54 -6.16
N ALA A 19 -11.39 16.48 -5.23
CA ALA A 19 -11.12 17.90 -5.46
C ALA A 19 -9.62 18.19 -5.62
N THR A 20 -8.76 17.42 -4.97
CA THR A 20 -7.29 17.64 -4.98
C THR A 20 -6.55 16.75 -5.99
N MET A 21 -7.22 15.75 -6.56
CA MET A 21 -6.63 14.84 -7.55
C MET A 21 -6.19 15.61 -8.81
N PRO A 22 -4.91 15.47 -9.26
CA PRO A 22 -4.44 16.06 -10.51
C PRO A 22 -5.27 15.60 -11.71
N ALA A 23 -5.48 16.50 -12.68
CA ALA A 23 -6.30 16.25 -13.87
C ALA A 23 -5.83 15.02 -14.65
N ASP A 24 -4.53 14.96 -14.99
CA ASP A 24 -3.93 13.84 -15.74
C ASP A 24 -4.10 12.49 -15.02
N PHE A 25 -4.03 12.49 -13.68
CA PHE A 25 -4.25 11.29 -12.89
C PHE A 25 -5.73 10.90 -12.88
N LYS A 26 -6.63 11.88 -12.76
CA LYS A 26 -8.08 11.67 -12.78
C LYS A 26 -8.56 11.11 -14.12
N GLU A 27 -7.96 11.50 -15.24
CA GLU A 27 -8.31 10.96 -16.56
C GLU A 27 -8.10 9.44 -16.64
N LYS A 28 -7.02 8.93 -16.03
CA LYS A 28 -6.68 7.50 -16.06
C LYS A 28 -7.29 6.72 -14.91
N PHE A 29 -7.29 7.28 -13.71
CA PHE A 29 -7.66 6.59 -12.48
C PHE A 29 -8.64 7.39 -11.61
N PRO A 30 -9.82 7.75 -12.15
CA PRO A 30 -10.73 8.74 -11.57
C PRO A 30 -11.26 8.36 -10.19
N ILE A 31 -11.32 7.07 -9.86
CA ILE A 31 -11.92 6.55 -8.63
C ILE A 31 -10.88 6.11 -7.59
N THR A 32 -9.60 6.41 -7.81
CA THR A 32 -8.55 6.06 -6.86
C THR A 32 -8.74 6.81 -5.56
N ARG A 33 -8.88 6.07 -4.47
CA ARG A 33 -9.08 6.59 -3.13
C ARG A 33 -7.77 6.79 -2.40
N VAL A 34 -6.88 5.81 -2.53
CA VAL A 34 -5.57 5.76 -1.88
C VAL A 34 -4.63 4.90 -2.74
N ILE A 35 -3.36 5.28 -2.74
CA ILE A 35 -2.26 4.49 -3.28
C ILE A 35 -1.46 3.98 -2.08
N ILE A 36 -1.24 2.67 -1.98
CA ILE A 36 -0.54 2.06 -0.85
C ILE A 36 0.76 1.39 -1.27
N ASP A 37 1.76 1.46 -0.40
CA ASP A 37 3.01 0.74 -0.56
C ASP A 37 3.64 0.40 0.81
N CYS A 38 4.39 -0.70 0.87
CA CYS A 38 5.16 -1.06 2.04
C CYS A 38 6.57 -0.47 1.96
N THR A 39 6.87 0.47 2.85
CA THR A 39 8.21 1.05 2.97
C THR A 39 9.03 0.28 4.00
N GLU A 40 10.28 -0.04 3.64
CA GLU A 40 11.25 -0.67 4.53
C GLU A 40 12.29 0.33 5.01
N VAL A 41 12.53 0.34 6.31
CA VAL A 41 13.56 1.14 6.97
C VAL A 41 14.64 0.19 7.48
N ARG A 42 15.88 0.40 7.05
CA ARG A 42 17.03 -0.38 7.55
C ARG A 42 17.25 -0.10 9.03
N CYS A 43 17.58 -1.14 9.79
CA CYS A 43 17.94 -1.02 11.19
C CYS A 43 19.22 -1.81 11.51
N GLU A 44 19.75 -1.58 12.71
CA GLU A 44 20.92 -2.31 13.20
C GLU A 44 20.61 -3.80 13.37
N MET A 45 21.56 -4.64 13.01
CA MET A 45 21.44 -6.08 13.16
C MET A 45 21.37 -6.46 14.64
N PRO A 46 20.32 -7.14 15.10
CA PRO A 46 20.25 -7.56 16.48
C PRO A 46 21.28 -8.68 16.74
N SER A 47 21.83 -8.71 17.95
CA SER A 47 22.75 -9.78 18.39
C SER A 47 22.06 -11.15 18.50
N SER A 48 20.74 -11.16 18.69
CA SER A 48 19.93 -12.38 18.70
C SER A 48 19.71 -12.90 17.29
N LEU A 49 20.15 -14.14 17.03
CA LEU A 49 19.95 -14.82 15.74
C LEU A 49 18.46 -14.97 15.38
N LEU A 50 17.61 -15.19 16.38
CA LEU A 50 16.16 -15.29 16.19
C LEU A 50 15.60 -13.96 15.65
N LEU A 51 15.88 -12.85 16.33
CA LEU A 51 15.42 -11.52 15.92
C LEU A 51 16.02 -11.11 14.57
N ASN A 52 17.26 -11.53 14.29
CA ASN A 52 17.88 -11.27 13.01
C ASN A 52 17.09 -11.97 11.89
N SER A 53 16.74 -13.25 12.08
CA SER A 53 15.95 -13.99 11.08
C SER A 53 14.56 -13.38 10.84
N GLU A 54 13.91 -12.84 11.88
CA GLU A 54 12.59 -12.22 11.74
C GLU A 54 12.66 -10.85 11.07
N LEU A 55 13.65 -10.03 11.41
CA LEU A 55 13.82 -8.69 10.85
C LEU A 55 14.47 -8.72 9.46
N PHE A 56 15.08 -9.83 9.07
CA PHE A 56 15.74 -9.93 7.78
C PHE A 56 14.70 -9.89 6.64
N SER A 57 14.78 -8.86 5.81
CA SER A 57 14.05 -8.78 4.56
C SER A 57 14.86 -9.46 3.47
N SER A 58 14.36 -10.60 2.99
CA SER A 58 14.94 -11.29 1.83
C SER A 58 14.93 -10.40 0.58
N TYR A 59 13.97 -9.49 0.47
CA TYR A 59 13.86 -8.56 -0.66
C TYR A 59 14.96 -7.50 -0.65
N LYS A 60 15.26 -6.92 0.52
CA LYS A 60 16.32 -5.90 0.66
C LYS A 60 17.69 -6.47 1.01
N ASN A 61 17.78 -7.77 1.31
CA ASN A 61 18.98 -8.45 1.78
C ASN A 61 19.60 -7.77 3.02
N HIS A 62 18.76 -7.26 3.91
CA HIS A 62 19.15 -6.51 5.11
C HIS A 62 18.12 -6.68 6.22
N VAL A 63 18.54 -6.39 7.46
CA VAL A 63 17.66 -6.26 8.61
C VAL A 63 16.85 -4.97 8.46
N THR A 64 15.53 -5.10 8.35
CA THR A 64 14.62 -3.98 8.14
C THR A 64 13.41 -4.06 9.06
N LEU A 65 12.80 -2.90 9.27
CA LEU A 65 11.43 -2.76 9.74
C LEU A 65 10.57 -2.32 8.57
N LYS A 66 9.40 -2.94 8.44
CA LYS A 66 8.47 -2.68 7.35
C LYS A 66 7.22 -1.96 7.86
N GLY A 67 6.71 -0.99 7.12
CA GLY A 67 5.46 -0.31 7.42
C GLY A 67 4.67 0.02 6.17
N LEU A 68 3.34 -0.02 6.27
CA LEU A 68 2.42 0.37 5.20
C LEU A 68 2.19 1.88 5.24
N VAL A 69 2.37 2.52 4.09
CA VAL A 69 2.07 3.93 3.88
C VAL A 69 1.00 4.03 2.79
N GLY A 70 -0.01 4.86 3.04
CA GLY A 70 -1.02 5.23 2.06
C GLY A 70 -0.92 6.71 1.72
N ILE A 71 -0.97 7.04 0.43
CA ILE A 71 -1.00 8.41 -0.06
C ILE A 71 -2.29 8.66 -0.85
N SER A 72 -2.77 9.90 -0.84
CA SER A 72 -3.80 10.35 -1.78
C SER A 72 -3.22 10.43 -3.19
N PRO A 73 -4.06 10.41 -4.23
CA PRO A 73 -3.67 10.77 -5.60
C PRO A 73 -2.98 12.14 -5.75
N SER A 74 -3.21 13.05 -4.81
CA SER A 74 -2.52 14.35 -4.74
C SER A 74 -1.13 14.28 -4.08
N GLY A 75 -0.70 13.10 -3.62
CA GLY A 75 0.60 12.86 -2.98
C GLY A 75 0.64 13.11 -1.47
N ALA A 76 -0.48 13.49 -0.84
CA ALA A 76 -0.54 13.69 0.59
C ALA A 76 -0.52 12.34 1.33
N ILE A 77 0.20 12.23 2.44
CA ILE A 77 0.16 11.02 3.27
C ILE A 77 -1.19 10.96 3.98
N THR A 78 -1.91 9.86 3.79
CA THR A 78 -3.28 9.63 4.32
C THR A 78 -3.38 8.45 5.28
N PHE A 79 -2.38 7.57 5.28
CA PHE A 79 -2.31 6.43 6.20
C PHE A 79 -0.87 6.05 6.49
N ILE A 80 -0.59 5.67 7.73
CA ILE A 80 0.72 5.15 8.16
C ILE A 80 0.46 4.08 9.22
N SER A 81 1.00 2.87 9.03
CA SER A 81 0.91 1.81 10.03
C SER A 81 2.00 1.94 11.11
N GLN A 82 1.85 1.14 12.18
CA GLN A 82 2.99 0.78 13.01
C GLN A 82 4.05 0.02 12.19
N LEU A 83 5.26 -0.12 12.73
CA LEU A 83 6.31 -0.91 12.10
C LEU A 83 6.19 -2.39 12.50
N TYR A 84 6.52 -3.25 11.55
CA TYR A 84 6.53 -4.70 11.68
C TYR A 84 7.91 -5.24 11.28
N THR A 85 8.13 -6.53 11.50
CA THR A 85 9.37 -7.22 11.13
C THR A 85 9.57 -7.23 9.62
N GLY A 86 10.82 -7.15 9.13
CA GLY A 86 11.11 -7.09 7.70
C GLY A 86 10.63 -8.29 6.88
N SER A 87 10.54 -9.47 7.50
CA SER A 87 10.06 -10.71 6.85
C SER A 87 8.53 -10.81 6.70
N ILE A 88 7.75 -9.92 7.33
CA ILE A 88 6.29 -9.98 7.26
C ILE A 88 5.82 -9.68 5.82
N SER A 89 4.74 -10.36 5.40
CA SER A 89 4.13 -10.11 4.09
C SER A 89 3.32 -8.81 4.09
N ASP A 90 3.27 -8.15 2.94
CA ASP A 90 2.57 -6.87 2.80
C ASP A 90 1.05 -7.05 3.04
N ARG A 91 0.50 -8.19 2.60
CA ARG A 91 -0.88 -8.60 2.88
C ARG A 91 -1.15 -8.68 4.39
N GLU A 92 -0.24 -9.29 5.16
CA GLU A 92 -0.44 -9.41 6.60
C GLU A 92 -0.36 -8.05 7.30
N ILE A 93 0.47 -7.13 6.81
CA ILE A 93 0.48 -5.75 7.30
C ILE A 93 -0.87 -5.08 7.02
N VAL A 94 -1.45 -5.25 5.83
CA VAL A 94 -2.78 -4.69 5.52
C VAL A 94 -3.84 -5.16 6.53
N ILE A 95 -3.83 -6.45 6.87
CA ILE A 95 -4.76 -7.05 7.85
C ILE A 95 -4.53 -6.46 9.25
N ARG A 96 -3.27 -6.35 9.70
CA ARG A 96 -2.93 -5.97 11.08
C ARG A 96 -2.86 -4.47 11.34
N SER A 97 -2.69 -3.65 10.30
CA SER A 97 -2.37 -2.22 10.43
C SER A 97 -3.57 -1.33 10.74
N GLY A 98 -4.80 -1.84 10.65
CA GLY A 98 -6.01 -1.03 10.72
C GLY A 98 -6.33 -0.31 9.41
N PHE A 99 -5.64 -0.64 8.31
CA PHE A 99 -5.95 -0.10 6.98
C PHE A 99 -7.39 -0.46 6.55
N LEU A 100 -7.81 -1.71 6.75
CA LEU A 100 -9.16 -2.16 6.41
C LEU A 100 -10.27 -1.51 7.24
N SER A 101 -9.91 -0.85 8.34
CA SER A 101 -10.84 -0.08 9.18
C SER A 101 -11.02 1.37 8.71
N GLN A 102 -10.26 1.81 7.70
CA GLN A 102 -10.43 3.14 7.13
C GLN A 102 -11.74 3.26 6.34
N LYS A 103 -12.24 4.49 6.19
CA LYS A 103 -13.48 4.75 5.45
C LYS A 103 -13.23 4.61 3.93
N LEU A 104 -13.33 3.37 3.45
CA LEU A 104 -13.36 2.99 2.04
C LEU A 104 -14.81 2.68 1.65
N GLU A 105 -15.30 3.34 0.60
CA GLU A 105 -16.70 3.31 0.21
C GLU A 105 -16.89 2.55 -1.11
N ASN A 106 -18.12 2.10 -1.39
CA ASN A 106 -18.42 1.40 -2.63
C ASN A 106 -18.04 2.27 -3.85
N GLY A 107 -17.38 1.66 -4.83
CA GLY A 107 -16.87 2.31 -6.03
C GLY A 107 -15.51 2.98 -5.85
N ASP A 108 -14.89 2.89 -4.66
CA ASP A 108 -13.50 3.31 -4.47
C ASP A 108 -12.53 2.26 -5.03
N THR A 109 -11.35 2.73 -5.45
CA THR A 109 -10.23 1.88 -5.84
C THR A 109 -9.03 2.13 -4.92
N VAL A 110 -8.42 1.05 -4.44
CA VAL A 110 -7.09 1.06 -3.80
C VAL A 110 -6.08 0.72 -4.89
N MET A 111 -5.08 1.59 -5.09
CA MET A 111 -3.97 1.32 -6.00
C MET A 111 -2.78 0.80 -5.19
N ALA A 112 -2.09 -0.21 -5.70
CA ALA A 112 -0.93 -0.79 -5.02
C ALA A 112 0.08 -1.35 -6.02
N ASP A 113 1.26 -1.73 -5.53
CA ASP A 113 2.21 -2.51 -6.35
C ASP A 113 1.69 -3.94 -6.60
N LYS A 114 2.19 -4.57 -7.66
CA LYS A 114 1.79 -5.88 -8.16
C LYS A 114 1.83 -7.01 -7.13
N GLY A 115 2.68 -6.90 -6.11
CA GLY A 115 2.79 -7.87 -5.02
C GLY A 115 1.61 -7.86 -4.03
N PHE A 116 0.75 -6.84 -4.05
CA PHE A 116 -0.35 -6.68 -3.09
C PHE A 116 -1.56 -7.53 -3.46
N GLN A 117 -1.50 -8.84 -3.22
CA GLN A 117 -2.65 -9.73 -3.37
C GLN A 117 -3.64 -9.55 -2.20
N ILE A 118 -4.44 -8.47 -2.23
CA ILE A 118 -5.38 -8.11 -1.16
C ILE A 118 -6.84 -7.94 -1.63
N ALA A 119 -7.14 -8.20 -2.90
CA ALA A 119 -8.46 -7.96 -3.47
C ALA A 119 -9.60 -8.66 -2.72
N ASP A 120 -9.35 -9.86 -2.19
CA ASP A 120 -10.30 -10.68 -1.45
C ASP A 120 -10.56 -10.21 0.00
N ILE A 121 -9.70 -9.35 0.56
CA ILE A 121 -9.84 -8.81 1.92
C ILE A 121 -10.29 -7.35 1.93
N LEU A 122 -10.43 -6.72 0.76
CA LEU A 122 -10.95 -5.35 0.67
C LEU A 122 -12.46 -5.31 0.99
N PRO A 123 -12.98 -4.19 1.51
CA PRO A 123 -14.40 -4.02 1.77
C PRO A 123 -15.24 -4.20 0.50
N LEU A 124 -16.50 -4.64 0.68
CA LEU A 124 -17.40 -4.88 -0.43
C LEU A 124 -17.57 -3.62 -1.32
N GLY A 125 -17.40 -3.79 -2.63
CA GLY A 125 -17.51 -2.70 -3.60
C GLY A 125 -16.23 -1.87 -3.77
N VAL A 126 -15.18 -2.14 -3.00
CA VAL A 126 -13.85 -1.57 -3.19
C VAL A 126 -13.06 -2.47 -4.13
N LYS A 127 -12.39 -1.88 -5.12
CA LYS A 127 -11.55 -2.60 -6.08
C LYS A 127 -10.08 -2.40 -5.78
N LEU A 128 -9.28 -3.39 -6.15
CA LEU A 128 -7.82 -3.29 -6.17
C LEU A 128 -7.37 -2.99 -7.60
N ASN A 129 -6.56 -1.95 -7.79
CA ASN A 129 -5.85 -1.68 -9.03
C ASN A 129 -4.36 -1.93 -8.81
N ILE A 130 -3.81 -2.93 -9.50
CA ILE A 130 -2.41 -3.30 -9.46
C ILE A 130 -1.91 -3.51 -10.90
N PRO A 131 -0.62 -3.29 -11.17
CA PRO A 131 -0.05 -3.59 -12.48
C PRO A 131 -0.29 -5.07 -12.87
N PRO A 132 -0.56 -5.35 -14.16
CA PRO A 132 -0.89 -6.69 -14.62
C PRO A 132 0.19 -7.73 -14.34
N PHE A 133 -0.25 -8.98 -14.14
CA PHE A 133 0.65 -10.13 -14.07
C PHE A 133 1.13 -10.53 -15.46
N LEU A 134 2.42 -10.31 -15.75
CA LEU A 134 3.21 -11.15 -16.65
C LEU A 134 3.09 -12.61 -16.17
N GLY A 135 2.07 -13.34 -16.64
CA GLY A 135 1.95 -14.77 -16.42
C GLY A 135 2.96 -15.55 -17.28
N ALA A 136 2.49 -16.59 -17.98
CA ALA A 136 3.30 -17.38 -18.92
C ALA A 136 3.70 -16.64 -20.22
N ASN A 137 3.33 -15.37 -20.37
CA ASN A 137 3.62 -14.58 -21.56
C ASN A 137 4.90 -13.76 -21.36
N THR A 138 5.79 -13.81 -22.35
CA THR A 138 7.06 -13.09 -22.41
C THR A 138 6.91 -11.57 -22.51
N GLN A 139 5.70 -11.05 -22.77
CA GLN A 139 5.41 -9.62 -22.93
C GLN A 139 3.98 -9.30 -22.47
N MET A 140 3.78 -8.12 -21.85
CA MET A 140 2.46 -7.62 -21.47
C MET A 140 1.66 -7.28 -22.73
N SER A 141 0.35 -7.58 -22.73
CA SER A 141 -0.51 -7.16 -23.83
C SER A 141 -0.62 -5.62 -23.86
N ALA A 142 -0.94 -5.03 -25.01
CA ALA A 142 -1.09 -3.57 -25.10
C ALA A 142 -2.18 -3.04 -24.14
N GLU A 143 -3.20 -3.86 -23.87
CA GLU A 143 -4.30 -3.55 -22.95
C GLU A 143 -3.82 -3.54 -21.49
N ASP A 144 -2.96 -4.50 -21.11
CA ASP A 144 -2.31 -4.58 -19.81
C ASP A 144 -1.37 -3.39 -19.57
N VAL A 145 -0.66 -2.94 -20.60
CA VAL A 145 0.21 -1.74 -20.51
C VAL A 145 -0.60 -0.47 -20.24
N VAL A 146 -1.81 -0.36 -20.79
CA VAL A 146 -2.69 0.81 -20.61
C VAL A 146 -3.39 0.81 -19.25
N GLN A 147 -3.56 -0.36 -18.62
CA GLN A 147 -4.12 -0.49 -17.27
C GLN A 147 -3.10 -0.20 -16.15
N THR A 148 -1.83 0.04 -16.50
CA THR A 148 -0.76 0.41 -15.54
C THR A 148 -0.75 1.90 -15.24
#